data_AF-A0A2R6EQE1-F1
#
_entry.id   AF-A0A2R6EQE1-F1
#
_cell.length_a   1.000
_cell.length_b   1.000
_cell.length_c   1.000
_cell.angle_alpha   90.00
_cell.angle_beta   90.00
_cell.angle_gamma   90.00
#
_symmetry.space_group_name_H-M   'P 1'
#
loop_
_entity.id
_entity.type
_entity.pdbx_description
1 polymer ?
#
loop_
_entity_poly.entity_id
_entity_poly.type
_entity_poly.pdbx_seq_one_letter_code
_entity_poly.pdbx_strand_id
1 'polypeptide(L)'
;MPGINLGYRLPFETPTVDDGSDAATDDLSPDVSDSDARTAALATLGLPAEASSEEIRAAYRERVKEVHPDHGGDEEAFKQVREAYTTAKANT
;
A
#
# COMPACT_ATOMS: atom_id res chain seq x y z
N MET A 1 20.39 -41.07 17.05
CA MET A 1 19.96 -40.82 15.66
C MET A 1 19.51 -39.36 15.58
N PRO A 2 20.04 -38.52 14.67
CA PRO A 2 19.64 -37.11 14.58
C PRO A 2 18.27 -36.98 13.90
N GLY A 3 17.27 -36.45 14.61
CA GLY A 3 15.97 -36.05 14.05
C GLY A 3 16.14 -34.80 13.20
N ILE A 4 15.97 -34.91 11.88
CA ILE A 4 14.74 -34.66 11.12
C ILE A 4 14.32 -33.19 11.19
N ASN A 5 14.64 -32.50 10.10
CA ASN A 5 14.16 -31.20 9.67
C ASN A 5 12.65 -31.01 9.93
N LEU A 6 12.29 -29.99 10.70
CA LEU A 6 10.91 -29.54 10.81
C LEU A 6 10.68 -28.39 9.83
N GLY A 7 10.36 -28.76 8.60
CA GLY A 7 9.66 -27.85 7.69
C GLY A 7 8.22 -27.71 8.16
N TYR A 8 7.82 -26.48 8.47
CA TYR A 8 6.44 -26.04 8.32
C TYR A 8 6.47 -24.64 7.71
N ARG A 9 6.63 -24.61 6.39
CA ARG A 9 6.07 -23.53 5.57
C ARG A 9 4.59 -23.47 5.92
N LEU A 10 4.17 -22.35 6.47
CA LEU A 10 2.76 -22.06 6.59
C LEU A 10 2.16 -21.95 5.17
N PRO A 11 0.95 -22.49 4.93
CA PRO A 11 0.27 -22.38 3.64
C PRO A 11 -0.37 -21.00 3.52
N PHE A 12 0.48 -19.97 3.43
CA PHE A 12 0.05 -18.69 2.89
C PHE A 12 0.88 -18.44 1.64
N GLU A 13 0.23 -18.72 0.52
CA GLU A 13 0.55 -18.12 -0.76
C GLU A 13 0.34 -16.61 -0.59
N THR A 14 1.40 -15.88 -0.24
CA THR A 14 1.40 -14.44 -0.38
C THR A 14 1.32 -14.18 -1.88
N PRO A 15 0.20 -13.63 -2.41
CA PRO A 15 0.20 -13.22 -3.80
C PRO A 15 1.37 -12.26 -3.97
N THR A 16 2.27 -12.62 -4.88
CA THR A 16 3.26 -11.67 -5.38
C THR A 16 2.44 -10.56 -6.00
N VAL A 17 2.46 -9.38 -5.37
CA VAL A 17 2.09 -8.16 -6.07
C VAL A 17 3.07 -8.07 -7.23
N ASP A 18 2.52 -8.29 -8.41
CA ASP A 18 3.13 -7.93 -9.68
C ASP A 18 3.23 -6.39 -9.69
N ASP A 19 4.28 -5.85 -9.07
CA ASP A 19 4.76 -4.48 -9.30
C ASP A 19 5.45 -4.42 -10.68
N GLY A 20 4.70 -4.83 -11.71
CA GLY A 20 5.05 -4.70 -13.10
C GLY A 20 4.60 -3.33 -13.60
N SER A 21 5.30 -2.27 -13.20
CA SER A 21 5.31 -1.02 -13.97
C SER A 21 6.74 -0.68 -14.36
N ASP A 22 7.20 -1.36 -15.40
CA ASP A 22 8.25 -0.87 -16.29
C ASP A 22 7.80 0.48 -16.88
N ALA A 23 8.13 1.56 -16.17
CA ALA A 23 8.22 2.89 -16.73
C ALA A 23 9.61 3.42 -16.41
N ALA A 24 10.54 3.13 -17.32
CA ALA A 24 11.77 3.87 -17.42
C ALA A 24 11.44 5.36 -17.63
N THR A 25 11.74 6.18 -16.63
CA THR A 25 12.06 7.61 -16.78
C THR A 25 13.19 7.87 -15.78
N ASP A 26 14.42 7.79 -16.24
CA ASP A 26 15.18 8.91 -16.80
C ASP A 26 15.77 9.82 -15.71
N ASP A 27 17.07 10.00 -15.85
CA ASP A 27 18.01 10.73 -15.03
C ASP A 27 17.59 12.20 -14.80
N LEU A 28 16.87 12.51 -13.71
CA LEU A 28 16.57 13.90 -13.33
C LEU A 28 16.62 14.09 -11.80
N SER A 29 17.33 15.15 -11.43
CA SER A 29 17.59 15.74 -10.10
C SER A 29 16.51 15.56 -9.02
N PRO A 30 16.88 15.49 -7.72
CA PRO A 30 15.95 15.31 -6.60
C PRO A 30 15.23 16.62 -6.29
N ASP A 31 14.25 16.99 -7.11
CA ASP A 31 13.12 17.82 -6.71
C ASP A 31 11.90 16.91 -6.74
N VAL A 32 11.76 16.09 -5.70
CA VAL A 32 10.64 15.16 -5.55
C VAL A 32 9.35 15.97 -5.47
N SER A 33 8.68 16.07 -6.61
CA SER A 33 7.46 16.84 -6.75
C SER A 33 6.41 16.22 -5.84
N ASP A 34 5.84 17.02 -4.95
CA ASP A 34 4.82 16.68 -3.96
C ASP A 34 3.63 15.85 -4.53
N SER A 35 3.43 15.96 -5.84
CA SER A 35 2.47 15.20 -6.65
C SER A 35 2.81 13.72 -6.83
N ASP A 36 4.08 13.31 -6.91
CA ASP A 36 4.47 11.89 -7.03
C ASP A 36 4.20 11.14 -5.72
N ALA A 37 4.53 11.76 -4.58
CA ALA A 37 4.25 11.19 -3.26
C ALA A 37 2.73 11.05 -3.03
N ARG A 38 1.94 12.05 -3.46
CA ARG A 38 0.48 11.97 -3.47
C ARG A 38 -0.01 10.85 -4.37
N THR A 39 0.51 10.75 -5.59
CA THR A 39 0.09 9.75 -6.58
C THR A 39 0.38 8.33 -6.09
N ALA A 40 1.58 8.09 -5.53
CA ALA A 40 1.93 6.83 -4.91
C ALA A 40 1.00 6.48 -3.72
N ALA A 41 0.69 7.47 -2.88
CA ALA A 41 -0.25 7.29 -1.77
C ALA A 41 -1.68 6.96 -2.25
N LEU A 42 -2.14 7.60 -3.32
CA LEU A 42 -3.44 7.31 -3.94
C LEU A 42 -3.47 5.90 -4.54
N ALA A 43 -2.39 5.47 -5.20
CA ALA A 43 -2.25 4.11 -5.71
C ALA A 43 -2.35 3.07 -4.59
N THR A 44 -1.74 3.30 -3.43
CA THR A 44 -1.87 2.42 -2.24
C THR A 44 -3.32 2.33 -1.74
N LEU A 45 -4.11 3.40 -1.91
CA LEU A 45 -5.55 3.39 -1.60
C LEU A 45 -6.41 2.81 -2.72
N GLY A 46 -5.84 2.52 -3.90
CA GLY A 46 -6.55 2.06 -5.08
C GLY A 46 -7.29 3.19 -5.82
N LEU A 47 -6.83 4.42 -5.68
CA LEU A 47 -7.43 5.62 -6.25
C LEU A 47 -6.61 6.21 -7.40
N PRO A 48 -7.25 6.90 -8.37
CA PRO A 48 -6.55 7.65 -9.39
C PRO A 48 -5.83 8.88 -8.81
N ALA A 49 -4.80 9.37 -9.49
CA ALA A 49 -4.04 10.58 -9.09
C ALA A 49 -4.93 11.82 -8.90
N GLU A 50 -6.01 11.89 -9.67
CA GLU A 50 -7.00 12.98 -9.67
C GLU A 50 -8.08 12.83 -8.58
N ALA A 51 -7.98 11.83 -7.70
CA ALA A 51 -9.01 11.55 -6.71
C ALA A 51 -9.19 12.73 -5.73
N SER A 52 -10.46 13.03 -5.46
CA SER A 52 -10.86 14.07 -4.54
C SER A 52 -10.69 13.65 -3.08
N SER A 53 -10.66 14.64 -2.18
CA SER A 53 -10.64 14.41 -0.72
C SER A 53 -11.77 13.49 -0.23
N GLU A 54 -12.93 13.50 -0.89
CA GLU A 54 -14.07 12.66 -0.54
C GLU A 54 -13.84 11.20 -0.93
N GLU A 55 -13.31 10.96 -2.13
CA GLU A 55 -12.92 9.64 -2.61
C GLU A 55 -11.80 9.04 -1.75
N ILE A 56 -10.79 9.84 -1.39
CA ILE A 56 -9.71 9.45 -0.48
C ILE A 56 -10.26 8.93 0.86
N ARG A 57 -11.24 9.62 1.44
CA ARG A 57 -11.87 9.19 2.71
C ARG A 57 -12.78 7.97 2.52
N ALA A 58 -13.41 7.80 1.36
CA ALA A 58 -14.24 6.64 1.07
C ALA A 58 -13.36 5.38 0.95
N ALA A 59 -12.34 5.43 0.08
CA ALA A 59 -11.40 4.34 -0.13
C ALA A 59 -10.65 3.95 1.16
N TYR A 60 -10.21 4.95 1.94
CA TYR A 60 -9.59 4.69 3.26
C TYR A 60 -10.53 3.87 4.16
N ARG A 61 -11.82 4.23 4.23
CA ARG A 61 -12.79 3.51 5.07
C ARG A 61 -13.08 2.10 4.58
N GLU A 62 -13.04 1.87 3.27
CA GLU A 62 -13.20 0.53 2.69
C GLU A 62 -11.97 -0.33 2.98
N ARG A 63 -10.77 0.17 2.66
CA ARG A 63 -9.50 -0.52 2.93
C ARG A 63 -9.31 -0.83 4.39
N VAL A 64 -9.60 0.12 5.28
CA VAL A 64 -9.50 -0.10 6.73
C VAL A 64 -10.38 -1.25 7.19
N LYS A 65 -11.58 -1.43 6.65
CA LYS A 65 -12.44 -2.56 7.02
C LYS A 65 -11.85 -3.89 6.56
N GLU A 66 -11.18 -3.91 5.41
CA GLU A 66 -10.54 -5.12 4.86
C GLU A 66 -9.29 -5.51 5.63
N VAL A 67 -8.43 -4.54 5.96
CA VAL A 67 -7.14 -4.79 6.63
C VAL A 67 -7.21 -4.70 8.16
N HIS A 68 -8.39 -4.51 8.76
CA HIS A 68 -8.49 -4.27 10.19
C HIS A 68 -8.02 -5.49 11.02
N PRO A 69 -7.09 -5.32 11.98
CA PRO A 69 -6.62 -6.43 12.82
C PRO A 69 -7.72 -7.05 13.67
N ASP A 70 -8.72 -6.28 14.14
CA ASP A 70 -9.88 -6.83 14.89
C ASP A 70 -10.74 -7.82 14.08
N HIS A 71 -10.63 -7.82 12.75
CA HIS A 71 -11.33 -8.77 11.87
C HIS A 71 -10.41 -9.85 11.30
N GLY A 72 -9.19 -9.97 11.83
CA GLY A 72 -8.17 -10.89 11.33
C GLY A 72 -7.33 -10.32 10.18
N GLY A 73 -7.38 -9.00 9.96
CA GLY A 73 -6.50 -8.29 9.05
C GLY A 73 -5.09 -8.06 9.62
N ASP A 74 -4.31 -7.26 8.91
CA ASP A 74 -2.88 -7.07 9.17
C ASP A 74 -2.58 -5.63 9.66
N GLU A 75 -1.85 -5.53 10.77
CA GLU A 75 -1.51 -4.24 11.38
C GLU A 75 -0.55 -3.42 10.49
N GLU A 76 0.38 -4.08 9.79
CA GLU A 76 1.33 -3.41 8.90
C GLU A 76 0.61 -2.83 7.67
N ALA A 77 -0.32 -3.59 7.09
CA ALA A 77 -1.19 -3.14 6.01
C ALA A 77 -2.08 -1.97 6.44
N PHE A 78 -2.66 -2.04 7.65
CA PHE A 78 -3.42 -0.93 8.22
C PHE A 78 -2.57 0.34 8.36
N LYS A 79 -1.32 0.19 8.79
CA LYS A 79 -0.39 1.30 8.95
C LYS A 79 -0.05 1.95 7.60
N GLN A 80 0.23 1.15 6.57
CA GLN A 80 0.47 1.65 5.21
C GLN A 80 -0.72 2.43 4.66
N VAL A 81 -1.94 1.90 4.80
CA VAL A 81 -3.18 2.58 4.36
C VAL A 81 -3.36 3.93 5.07
N ARG A 82 -3.03 4.01 6.37
CA ARG A 82 -3.09 5.25 7.15
C ARG A 82 -2.02 6.25 6.72
N GLU A 83 -0.78 5.81 6.48
CA GLU A 83 0.30 6.67 6.00
C GLU A 83 -0.04 7.23 4.62
N ALA A 84 -0.49 6.38 3.70
CA ALA A 84 -0.97 6.80 2.39
C ALA A 84 -2.09 7.85 2.48
N TYR A 85 -3.11 7.62 3.32
CA TYR A 85 -4.17 8.61 3.54
C TYR A 85 -3.63 9.96 4.04
N THR A 86 -2.64 9.93 4.94
CA THR A 86 -2.06 11.15 5.52
C THR A 86 -1.29 11.94 4.46
N THR A 87 -0.46 11.27 3.65
CA THR A 87 0.27 11.88 2.53
C THR A 87 -0.68 12.43 1.48
N ALA A 88 -1.69 11.66 1.07
CA ALA A 88 -2.66 12.09 0.06
C ALA A 88 -3.48 13.31 0.50
N LYS A 89 -3.75 13.45 1.81
CA LYS A 89 -4.48 14.60 2.38
C LYS A 89 -3.59 15.81 2.65
N ALA A 90 -2.31 15.62 2.99
CA ALA A 90 -1.39 16.73 3.26
C ALA A 90 -1.14 17.59 2.01
N ASN A 91 -1.24 16.98 0.84
CA ASN A 91 -0.87 17.54 -0.46
C ASN A 91 -2.09 17.88 -1.33
N THR A 92 -3.21 18.29 -0.71
CA THR A 92 -4.47 18.67 -1.38
C THR A 92 -4.90 20.09 -1.11
#